data_AF-A0A5C5YC58-F1
#
_entry.id   AF-A0A5C5YC58-F1
#
_cell.length_a   1.000
_cell.length_b   1.000
_cell.length_c   1.000
_cell.angle_alpha   90.00
_cell.angle_beta   90.00
_cell.angle_gamma   90.00
#
_symmetry.space_group_name_H-M   'P 1'
#
loop_
_entity.id
_entity.type
_entity.pdbx_description
1 polymer ?
#
loop_
_entity_poly.entity_id
_entity_poly.type
_entity_poly.pdbx_seq_one_letter_code
_entity_poly.pdbx_strand_id
1 'polypeptide(L)'
;MDERQLCRNYIQLIDSMPQPVPWIVIAVGTDILVVDAREEATTMIMEAVAERFGEILATESIPSRRRDAGSLLGCLIRIDSGDVDDMAGEVRAAFWLATEPEQGGDKQPF
;
A
#
# COMPACT_ATOMS: atom_id res chain seq x y z
N MET A 1 -0.59 -14.52 15.38
CA MET A 1 -1.31 -14.62 14.09
C MET A 1 -0.25 -14.55 13.01
N ASP A 2 -0.37 -15.33 11.94
CA ASP A 2 0.57 -15.28 10.82
C ASP A 2 0.47 -13.92 10.09
N GLU A 3 1.60 -13.31 9.74
CA GLU A 3 1.67 -11.95 9.17
C GLU A 3 1.03 -11.88 7.78
N ARG A 4 1.17 -12.96 6.98
CA ARG A 4 0.45 -13.08 5.70
C ARG A 4 -1.05 -13.17 5.88
N GLN A 5 -1.51 -13.99 6.82
CA GLN A 5 -2.94 -14.05 7.15
C GLN A 5 -3.49 -12.71 7.67
N LEU A 6 -2.70 -11.99 8.47
CA LEU A 6 -3.06 -10.66 8.96
C LEU A 6 -3.19 -9.65 7.81
N CYS A 7 -2.18 -9.57 6.94
CA CYS A 7 -2.19 -8.73 5.75
C CYS A 7 -3.43 -9.04 4.88
N ARG A 8 -3.66 -10.31 4.57
CA ARG A 8 -4.84 -10.77 3.83
C ARG A 8 -6.17 -10.35 4.48
N ASN A 9 -6.29 -10.47 5.81
CA ASN A 9 -7.49 -10.05 6.53
C ASN A 9 -7.75 -8.55 6.40
N TYR A 10 -6.69 -7.73 6.50
CA TYR A 10 -6.84 -6.29 6.31
C TYR A 10 -7.23 -5.93 4.88
N ILE A 11 -6.62 -6.55 3.87
CA ILE A 11 -7.00 -6.30 2.46
C ILE A 11 -8.48 -6.66 2.25
N GLN A 12 -8.98 -7.77 2.83
CA GLN A 12 -10.40 -8.13 2.76
C GLN A 12 -11.33 -7.11 3.43
N LEU A 13 -10.90 -6.52 4.55
CA LEU A 13 -11.63 -5.43 5.20
C LEU A 13 -11.69 -4.20 4.30
N ILE A 14 -10.57 -3.81 3.70
CA ILE A 14 -10.51 -2.71 2.73
C ILE A 14 -11.44 -2.99 1.56
N ASP A 15 -11.36 -4.17 0.96
CA ASP A 15 -12.19 -4.58 -0.17
C ASP A 15 -13.70 -4.43 0.11
N SER A 16 -14.13 -4.69 1.35
CA SER A 16 -15.52 -4.58 1.78
C SER A 16 -16.07 -3.15 1.91
N MET A 17 -15.19 -2.15 1.91
CA MET A 17 -15.55 -0.74 2.04
C MET A 17 -15.59 -0.05 0.67
N PRO A 18 -16.54 0.87 0.42
CA PRO A 18 -16.48 1.75 -0.74
C PRO A 18 -15.21 2.61 -0.68
N GLN A 19 -14.37 2.58 -1.72
CA GLN A 19 -13.17 3.40 -1.78
C GLN A 19 -13.29 4.43 -2.89
N PRO A 20 -13.11 5.74 -2.59
CA PRO A 20 -13.13 6.78 -3.61
C PRO A 20 -11.82 6.87 -4.40
N VAL A 21 -10.78 6.16 -3.95
CA VAL A 21 -9.43 6.19 -4.52
C VAL A 21 -8.97 4.78 -4.86
N PRO A 22 -8.11 4.62 -5.88
CA PRO A 22 -7.70 3.31 -6.36
C PRO A 22 -6.63 2.65 -5.48
N TRP A 23 -6.07 3.36 -4.50
CA TRP A 23 -5.14 2.84 -3.51
C TRP A 23 -5.28 3.58 -2.18
N ILE A 24 -4.87 2.95 -1.07
CA ILE A 24 -4.95 3.51 0.27
C ILE A 24 -3.67 3.22 1.07
N VAL A 25 -3.39 4.08 2.04
CA VAL A 25 -2.38 3.87 3.08
C VAL A 25 -3.00 4.18 4.44
N ILE A 26 -2.98 3.20 5.34
CA ILE A 26 -3.56 3.31 6.69
C ILE A 26 -2.59 2.80 7.75
N ALA A 27 -2.59 3.46 8.92
CA ALA A 27 -1.96 2.93 10.13
C ALA A 27 -2.88 1.89 10.78
N VAL A 28 -2.30 0.78 11.23
CA VAL A 28 -3.02 -0.31 11.90
C VAL A 28 -2.20 -0.82 13.08
N GLY A 29 -2.51 -0.32 14.27
CA GLY A 29 -1.72 -0.63 15.46
C GLY A 29 -0.34 0.02 15.38
N THR A 30 0.71 -0.81 15.29
CA THR A 30 2.11 -0.35 15.11
C THR A 30 2.60 -0.51 13.67
N ASP A 31 1.75 -0.99 12.78
CA ASP A 31 2.08 -1.34 11.41
C ASP A 31 1.36 -0.39 10.44
N ILE A 32 1.80 -0.37 9.19
CA ILE A 32 1.16 0.35 8.09
C ILE A 32 0.72 -0.65 7.03
N LEU A 33 -0.50 -0.49 6.52
CA LEU A 33 -1.01 -1.22 5.38
C LEU A 33 -1.11 -0.30 4.17
N VAL A 34 -0.45 -0.69 3.09
CA VAL A 34 -0.64 -0.13 1.75
C VAL A 34 -1.52 -1.10 0.96
N VAL A 35 -2.56 -0.61 0.28
CA VAL A 35 -3.38 -1.42 -0.62
C VAL A 35 -3.55 -0.69 -1.94
N ASP A 36 -3.35 -1.37 -3.05
CA ASP A 36 -3.50 -0.86 -4.40
C ASP A 36 -4.43 -1.77 -5.22
N ALA A 37 -5.43 -1.18 -5.86
CA ALA A 37 -6.44 -1.86 -6.66
C ALA A 37 -6.36 -1.49 -8.15
N ARG A 38 -5.33 -0.74 -8.57
CA ARG A 38 -5.08 -0.45 -9.99
C ARG A 38 -4.71 -1.72 -10.75
N GLU A 39 -5.05 -1.78 -12.03
CA GLU A 39 -4.70 -2.92 -12.87
C GLU A 39 -3.17 -3.03 -13.07
N GLU A 40 -2.50 -1.88 -13.11
CA GLU A 40 -1.05 -1.74 -13.22
C GLU A 40 -0.31 -1.85 -11.88
N ALA A 41 -0.99 -2.20 -10.78
CA ALA A 41 -0.35 -2.35 -9.47
C ALA A 41 0.73 -3.43 -9.52
N THR A 42 1.93 -3.11 -9.05
CA THR A 42 3.05 -4.05 -8.98
C THR A 42 3.59 -4.13 -7.56
N THR A 43 4.02 -5.34 -7.15
CA THR A 43 4.73 -5.53 -5.89
C THR A 43 6.02 -4.70 -5.86
N MET A 44 6.68 -4.52 -7.01
CA MET A 44 7.94 -3.80 -7.12
C MET A 44 7.86 -2.35 -6.58
N ILE A 45 6.87 -1.56 -7.02
CA ILE A 45 6.75 -0.17 -6.52
C ILE A 45 6.35 -0.16 -5.05
N MET A 46 5.44 -1.04 -4.66
CA MET A 46 4.94 -1.12 -3.29
C MET A 46 6.03 -1.51 -2.29
N GLU A 47 6.83 -2.52 -2.63
CA GLU A 47 7.94 -3.00 -1.82
C GLU A 47 9.07 -1.96 -1.80
N ALA A 48 9.42 -1.35 -2.95
CA ALA A 48 10.44 -0.31 -2.99
C ALA A 48 10.07 0.94 -2.17
N VAL A 49 8.78 1.30 -2.11
CA VAL A 49 8.31 2.35 -1.20
C VAL A 49 8.39 1.86 0.24
N ALA A 50 7.87 0.67 0.54
CA ALA A 50 7.80 0.12 1.88
C ALA A 50 9.18 -0.03 2.57
N GLU A 51 10.18 -0.54 1.86
CA GLU A 51 11.55 -0.74 2.35
C GLU A 51 12.22 0.55 2.83
N ARG A 52 11.75 1.72 2.36
CA ARG A 52 12.27 3.03 2.80
C ARG A 52 11.79 3.43 4.18
N PHE A 53 10.69 2.86 4.65
CA PHE A 53 10.00 3.28 5.87
C PHE A 53 10.00 2.22 6.97
N GLY A 54 10.22 0.95 6.65
CA GLY A 54 10.26 -0.12 7.65
C GLY A 54 10.47 -1.51 7.06
N GLU A 55 10.22 -2.52 7.89
CA GLU A 55 10.33 -3.93 7.52
C GLU A 55 9.02 -4.40 6.85
N ILE A 56 9.13 -5.00 5.66
CA ILE A 56 7.98 -5.65 5.02
C ILE A 56 7.71 -6.97 5.74
N LEU A 57 6.55 -7.05 6.39
CA LEU A 57 6.09 -8.28 7.06
C LEU A 57 5.43 -9.24 6.08
N ALA A 58 4.61 -8.71 5.18
CA ALA A 58 3.90 -9.52 4.20
C ALA A 58 3.40 -8.70 3.00
N THR A 59 3.59 -9.25 1.80
CA THR A 59 2.93 -8.82 0.57
C THR A 59 1.91 -9.87 0.16
N GLU A 60 0.67 -9.48 -0.05
CA GLU A 60 -0.43 -10.38 -0.42
C GLU A 60 -1.26 -9.81 -1.56
N SER A 61 -1.82 -10.70 -2.38
CA SER A 61 -2.81 -10.32 -3.39
C SER A 61 -4.08 -11.17 -3.25
N ILE A 62 -5.24 -10.51 -3.34
CA ILE A 62 -6.55 -11.16 -3.31
C ILE A 62 -7.41 -10.70 -4.49
N PRO A 63 -8.27 -11.57 -5.03
CA PRO A 63 -9.32 -11.13 -5.94
C PRO A 63 -10.24 -10.12 -5.24
N SER A 64 -10.50 -8.98 -5.89
CA SER A 64 -11.50 -8.02 -5.43
C SER A 64 -12.90 -8.59 -5.54
N ARG A 65 -13.76 -8.28 -4.57
CA ARG A 65 -15.20 -8.53 -4.66
C ARG A 65 -15.94 -7.37 -5.33
N ARG A 66 -15.27 -6.25 -5.59
CA ARG A 66 -15.85 -5.09 -6.27
C ARG A 66 -15.94 -5.38 -7.77
N ARG A 67 -17.01 -4.90 -8.40
CA ARG A 67 -17.28 -5.15 -9.83
C ARG A 67 -16.35 -4.40 -10.77
N ASP A 68 -15.69 -3.36 -10.26
CA ASP A 68 -14.94 -2.36 -11.00
C ASP A 68 -13.43 -2.37 -10.69
N ALA A 69 -12.95 -3.37 -9.93
CA ALA A 69 -11.55 -3.46 -9.53
C ALA A 69 -10.92 -4.81 -9.90
N GLY A 70 -9.65 -4.76 -10.31
CA GLY A 70 -8.80 -5.95 -10.48
C GLY A 70 -8.44 -6.58 -9.13
N SER A 71 -7.45 -7.47 -9.11
CA SER A 71 -6.93 -7.99 -7.83
C SER A 71 -6.40 -6.85 -6.96
N LEU A 72 -6.70 -6.88 -5.66
CA LEU A 72 -6.07 -5.97 -4.71
C LEU A 72 -4.69 -6.53 -4.37
N LEU A 73 -3.69 -5.69 -4.43
CA LEU A 73 -2.36 -5.92 -3.89
C LEU A 73 -2.25 -5.18 -2.55
N GLY A 74 -1.70 -5.81 -1.53
CA GLY A 74 -1.41 -5.14 -0.28
C GLY A 74 -0.07 -5.54 0.34
N CYS A 75 0.51 -4.60 1.08
CA CYS A 75 1.78 -4.74 1.78
C CYS A 75 1.62 -4.24 3.22
N LEU A 76 2.01 -5.09 4.17
CA LEU A 76 2.03 -4.80 5.59
C LEU A 76 3.48 -4.49 6.01
N ILE A 77 3.66 -3.34 6.64
CA ILE A 77 4.96 -2.76 6.96
C ILE A 77 5.04 -2.54 8.46
N ARG A 78 6.08 -3.05 9.12
CA ARG A 78 6.38 -2.75 10.51
C ARG A 78 7.24 -1.50 10.59
N ILE A 79 6.84 -0.57 11.46
CA ILE A 79 7.58 0.66 11.71
C ILE A 79 8.44 0.48 12.96
N ASP A 80 9.75 0.60 12.79
CA ASP A 80 10.72 0.35 13.87
C ASP A 80 10.77 1.48 14.90
N SER A 81 10.43 2.70 14.49
CA SER A 81 10.43 3.87 15.37
C SER A 81 9.61 5.02 14.79
N GLY A 82 9.09 5.89 15.66
CA GLY A 82 8.29 7.04 15.26
C GLY A 82 6.80 6.84 15.53
N ASP A 83 6.04 7.89 15.26
CA ASP A 83 4.58 7.84 15.32
C ASP A 83 4.04 7.23 14.02
N VAL A 84 3.21 6.19 14.16
CA VAL A 84 2.72 5.41 13.01
C VAL A 84 1.82 6.23 12.08
N ASP A 85 1.08 7.21 12.61
CA ASP A 85 0.19 8.06 11.83
C ASP A 85 0.98 9.06 10.99
N ASP A 86 2.03 9.64 11.58
CA ASP A 86 2.98 10.50 10.85
C ASP A 86 3.66 9.70 9.73
N MET A 87 4.16 8.51 10.04
CA MET A 87 4.79 7.62 9.06
C MET A 87 3.83 7.17 7.95
N ALA A 88 2.56 6.92 8.27
CA ALA A 88 1.53 6.63 7.26
C ALA A 88 1.28 7.83 6.34
N GLY A 89 1.41 9.06 6.86
CA GLY A 89 1.43 10.28 6.05
C GLY A 89 2.59 10.31 5.06
N GLU A 90 3.80 9.97 5.50
CA GLU A 90 4.98 9.94 4.64
C GLU A 90 4.94 8.83 3.59
N VAL A 91 4.52 7.62 3.97
CA VAL A 91 4.30 6.50 3.04
C VAL A 91 3.28 6.88 1.98
N ARG A 92 2.18 7.54 2.37
CA ARG A 92 1.17 8.03 1.43
C ARG A 92 1.74 9.01 0.42
N ALA A 93 2.58 9.95 0.87
CA ALA A 93 3.23 10.92 -0.01
C ALA A 93 4.22 10.24 -0.98
N ALA A 94 5.02 9.30 -0.49
CA ALA A 94 5.96 8.56 -1.32
C ALA A 94 5.25 7.66 -2.36
N PHE A 95 4.18 6.98 -1.96
CA PHE A 95 3.39 6.14 -2.85
C PHE A 95 2.65 6.95 -3.92
N TRP A 96 2.18 8.16 -3.57
CA TRP A 96 1.65 9.11 -4.55
C TRP A 96 2.71 9.46 -5.61
N LEU A 97 3.90 9.91 -5.19
CA LEU A 97 4.98 10.30 -6.11
C LEU A 97 5.46 9.15 -7.00
N ALA A 98 5.50 7.92 -6.47
CA ALA A 98 5.96 6.76 -7.21
C ALA A 98 4.94 6.26 -8.25
N THR A 99 3.69 6.74 -8.18
CA THR A 99 2.60 6.14 -8.96
C THR A 99 1.71 7.16 -9.68
N GLU A 100 2.05 8.45 -9.63
CA GLU A 100 1.48 9.45 -10.53
C GLU A 100 1.95 9.19 -11.97
N PRO A 101 1.05 9.26 -12.96
CA PRO A 101 1.47 9.28 -14.36
C PRO A 101 2.27 10.55 -14.61
N GLU A 102 3.46 10.41 -15.19
CA GLU A 102 4.33 11.53 -15.56
C GLU A 102 3.53 12.60 -16.33
N GLN A 103 3.13 13.68 -15.65
CA GLN A 103 2.70 14.88 -16.33
C GLN A 103 3.96 15.54 -16.90
N GLY A 104 4.28 15.15 -18.13
CA GLY A 104 5.35 15.64 -19.00
C GLY A 104 6.30 16.71 -18.44
N GLY A 105 7.58 16.35 -18.33
CA GLY A 105 8.66 17.33 -18.24
C GLY A 105 9.88 16.79 -17.50
N ASP A 106 10.84 16.30 -18.27
CA ASP A 106 12.27 16.13 -17.95
C ASP A 106 12.70 16.59 -16.55
N LYS A 107 12.79 15.62 -15.64
CA LYS A 107 13.86 15.37 -14.64
C LYS A 107 13.25 14.72 -13.40
N GLN A 108 13.40 13.41 -13.30
CA GLN A 108 13.51 12.75 -12.00
C GLN A 108 14.95 12.27 -11.81
N PRO A 109 15.57 12.49 -10.63
CA PRO A 109 16.89 11.96 -10.33
C PRO A 109 16.73 10.56 -9.75
N PHE A 110 16.52 9.57 -10.62
CA PHE A 110 16.90 8.19 -10.37
C PHE A 110 17.85 7.77 -11.48
#